data_AF-A0A9P9PVR4-F1
#
_entry.id   AF-A0A9P9PVR4-F1
#
_cell.length_a   1.000
_cell.length_b   1.000
_cell.length_c   1.000
_cell.angle_alpha   90.00
_cell.angle_beta   90.00
_cell.angle_gamma   90.00
#
_symmetry.space_group_name_H-M   'P 1'
#
loop_
_entity.id
_entity.type
_entity.pdbx_description
1 polymer ?
#
loop_
_entity_poly.entity_id
_entity_poly.type
_entity_poly.pdbx_seq_one_letter_code
_entity_poly.pdbx_strand_id
1 'polypeptide(L)'
;MAAPAIAKPCSATTTAPAPCDYDRWHQERKSVILPSAQVDITCWDLGRSVAGNVKWFYVRDRECWVNSRAFGSNCETALPRC
;
A
#
# COMPACT_ATOMS: atom_id res chain seq x y z
N MET A 1 15.27 -7.93 21.32
CA MET A 1 14.58 -6.78 20.70
C MET A 1 14.42 -7.11 19.23
N ALA A 2 13.23 -7.49 18.77
CA ALA A 2 13.00 -7.73 17.34
C ALA A 2 13.12 -6.38 16.62
N ALA A 3 14.02 -6.29 15.65
CA ALA A 3 14.05 -5.14 14.75
C ALA A 3 12.63 -4.97 14.18
N PRO A 4 12.05 -3.75 14.16
CA PRO A 4 10.81 -3.56 13.42
C PRO A 4 11.10 -4.04 12.00
N ALA A 5 10.27 -4.93 11.48
CA ALA A 5 10.42 -5.41 10.10
C ALA A 5 10.38 -4.17 9.21
N ILE A 6 11.55 -3.65 8.83
CA ILE A 6 11.69 -2.58 7.87
C ILE A 6 11.31 -3.23 6.56
N ALA A 7 10.00 -3.21 6.25
CA ALA A 7 9.52 -3.68 4.98
C ALA A 7 10.26 -2.86 3.91
N LYS A 8 11.01 -3.58 3.07
CA LYS A 8 11.83 -3.00 2.01
C LYS A 8 10.92 -2.17 1.11
N PRO A 9 11.28 -0.91 0.81
CA PRO A 9 10.58 -0.14 -0.21
C PRO A 9 10.75 -0.88 -1.55
N CYS A 10 9.64 -1.15 -2.19
CA CYS A 10 9.56 -1.82 -3.48
C CYS A 10 8.87 -0.88 -4.46
N SER A 11 9.47 -0.66 -5.62
CA SER A 11 8.82 0.16 -6.65
C SER A 11 7.71 -0.66 -7.31
N ALA A 12 6.48 -0.17 -7.20
CA ALA A 12 5.30 -0.80 -7.79
C ALA A 12 4.59 0.15 -8.74
N THR A 13 4.01 -0.44 -9.79
CA THR A 13 3.22 0.29 -10.78
C THR A 13 1.74 0.02 -10.52
N THR A 14 0.95 1.07 -10.38
CA THR A 14 -0.51 0.98 -10.29
C THR A 14 -1.10 0.53 -11.63
N THR A 15 -1.95 -0.49 -11.63
CA THR A 15 -2.67 -0.92 -12.85
C THR A 15 -4.01 -0.20 -13.01
N ALA A 16 -4.50 0.43 -11.94
CA ALA A 16 -5.73 1.20 -11.91
C ALA A 16 -5.57 2.44 -11.01
N PRO A 17 -6.46 3.45 -11.12
CA PRO A 17 -6.47 4.59 -10.20
C PRO A 17 -6.57 4.11 -8.74
N ALA A 18 -5.56 4.41 -7.95
CA ALA A 18 -5.45 3.89 -6.59
C ALA A 18 -5.80 4.98 -5.56
N PRO A 19 -6.77 4.76 -4.65
CA PRO A 19 -6.98 5.62 -3.50
C PRO A 19 -5.74 5.63 -2.62
N CYS A 20 -5.18 6.83 -2.42
CA CYS A 20 -4.08 7.10 -1.52
C CYS A 20 -4.69 7.85 -0.34
N ASP A 21 -4.93 7.10 0.74
CA ASP A 21 -5.67 7.52 1.91
C ASP A 21 -4.69 7.93 3.04
N TYR A 22 -5.06 8.91 3.86
CA TYR A 22 -4.25 9.32 5.02
C TYR A 22 -4.04 8.17 6.00
N ASP A 23 -5.04 7.29 6.10
CA ASP A 23 -5.02 6.18 7.01
C ASP A 23 -5.68 4.94 6.40
N ARG A 24 -5.18 3.77 6.78
CA ARG A 24 -5.66 2.47 6.28
C ARG A 24 -6.98 2.01 6.89
N TRP A 25 -7.50 2.71 7.91
CA TRP A 25 -8.70 2.29 8.65
C TRP A 25 -9.95 3.02 8.17
N HIS A 26 -9.91 4.36 8.10
CA HIS A 26 -11.03 5.25 7.83
C HIS A 26 -11.15 5.64 6.35
N GLN A 27 -10.15 5.31 5.52
CA GLN A 27 -10.17 5.55 4.06
C GLN A 27 -10.36 7.04 3.72
N GLU A 28 -9.80 7.93 4.54
CA GLU A 28 -9.84 9.37 4.26
C GLU A 28 -8.89 9.69 3.11
N ARG A 29 -9.45 9.98 1.94
CA ARG A 29 -8.67 10.10 0.71
C ARG A 29 -7.80 11.36 0.70
N LYS A 30 -6.48 11.18 0.69
CA LYS A 30 -5.50 12.25 0.50
C LYS A 30 -5.37 12.62 -0.97
N SER A 31 -5.22 11.60 -1.82
CA SER A 31 -5.07 11.79 -3.27
C SER A 31 -5.41 10.51 -4.05
N VAL A 32 -5.25 10.59 -5.37
CA VAL A 32 -5.35 9.45 -6.27
C VAL A 32 -4.01 9.26 -6.96
N ILE A 33 -3.49 8.03 -6.92
CA ILE A 33 -2.34 7.64 -7.74
C ILE A 33 -2.91 7.21 -9.09
N LEU A 34 -2.47 7.90 -10.15
CA LEU A 34 -2.87 7.58 -11.50
C LEU A 34 -2.36 6.19 -11.91
N PRO A 35 -3.04 5.49 -12.82
CA PRO A 35 -2.53 4.25 -13.40
C PRO A 35 -1.19 4.50 -14.08
N SER A 36 -0.35 3.47 -14.13
CA SER A 36 1.02 3.49 -14.67
C SER A 36 2.01 4.38 -13.90
N ALA A 37 1.62 4.94 -12.75
CA ALA A 37 2.56 5.64 -11.89
C ALA A 37 3.43 4.63 -11.14
N GLN A 38 4.74 4.83 -11.16
CA GLN A 38 5.67 4.12 -10.29
C GLN A 38 5.73 4.81 -8.94
N VAL A 39 5.60 4.03 -7.86
CA VAL A 39 5.65 4.52 -6.48
C VAL A 39 6.37 3.52 -5.59
N ASP A 40 7.07 4.02 -4.56
CA ASP A 40 7.71 3.15 -3.59
C ASP A 40 6.73 2.74 -2.49
N ILE A 41 6.40 1.45 -2.48
CA ILE A 41 5.46 0.84 -1.56
C ILE A 41 6.14 0.01 -0.49
N THR A 42 5.51 -0.03 0.66
CA THR A 42 5.87 -0.87 1.80
C THR A 42 4.65 -1.72 2.16
N CYS A 43 4.81 -3.03 2.23
CA CYS A 43 3.72 -3.96 2.55
C CYS A 43 3.35 -3.92 4.05
N TRP A 44 2.06 -3.86 4.36
CA TRP A 44 1.52 -3.91 5.71
C TRP A 44 0.26 -4.78 5.77
N ASP A 45 0.28 -5.78 6.64
CA ASP A 45 -0.80 -6.76 6.84
C ASP A 45 -1.72 -6.44 8.04
N LEU A 46 -1.46 -5.34 8.76
CA LEU A 46 -2.10 -5.06 10.06
C LEU A 46 -3.21 -3.98 10.02
N GLY A 47 -3.88 -3.78 8.88
CA GLY A 47 -4.87 -2.70 8.73
C GLY A 47 -6.26 -3.22 8.42
N ARG A 48 -7.19 -3.22 9.38
CA ARG A 48 -8.61 -3.55 9.13
C ARG A 48 -9.36 -2.28 8.73
N SER A 49 -9.72 -2.12 7.47
CA SER A 49 -10.49 -0.94 7.04
C SER A 49 -11.99 -1.08 7.29
N VAL A 50 -12.72 0.04 7.23
CA VAL A 50 -14.20 0.05 7.30
C VAL A 50 -14.83 -0.84 6.23
N ALA A 51 -14.18 -0.95 5.06
CA ALA A 51 -14.59 -1.80 3.94
C ALA A 51 -14.15 -3.27 4.06
N GLY A 52 -13.59 -3.69 5.21
CA GLY A 52 -13.19 -5.08 5.45
C GLY A 52 -11.89 -5.52 4.77
N ASN A 53 -11.12 -4.59 4.20
CA ASN A 53 -9.81 -4.91 3.63
C ASN A 53 -8.75 -4.96 4.73
N VAL A 54 -7.96 -6.03 4.75
CA VAL A 54 -6.92 -6.27 5.76
C VAL A 54 -5.49 -5.97 5.27
N LYS A 55 -5.31 -5.82 3.95
CA LYS A 55 -4.00 -5.69 3.29
C LYS A 55 -3.81 -4.32 2.65
N TRP A 56 -2.69 -3.68 2.97
CA TRP A 56 -2.40 -2.30 2.58
C TRP A 56 -0.94 -2.13 2.16
N PHE A 57 -0.73 -1.24 1.20
CA PHE A 57 0.57 -0.71 0.86
C PHE A 57 0.70 0.71 1.38
N TYR A 58 1.78 0.99 2.10
CA TYR A 58 2.16 2.35 2.44
C TYR A 58 3.05 2.91 1.34
N VAL A 59 2.61 3.98 0.71
CA VAL A 59 3.36 4.70 -0.33
C VAL A 59 4.20 5.75 0.37
N ARG A 60 5.52 5.59 0.36
CA ARG A 60 6.42 6.49 1.10
C ARG A 60 6.44 7.89 0.50
N ASP A 61 6.53 8.01 -0.83
CA ASP A 61 6.63 9.30 -1.51
C ASP A 61 5.41 10.21 -1.29
N ARG A 62 4.27 9.61 -0.97
CA ARG A 62 2.99 10.32 -0.77
C ARG A 62 2.52 10.26 0.66
N GLU A 63 3.24 9.55 1.52
CA GLU A 63 2.92 9.29 2.92
C GLU A 63 1.46 8.90 3.10
N CYS A 64 1.03 7.87 2.40
CA CYS A 64 -0.38 7.45 2.37
C CYS A 64 -0.53 5.93 2.24
N TRP A 65 -1.74 5.46 2.49
CA TRP A 65 -2.14 4.07 2.44
C TRP A 65 -2.96 3.79 1.19
N VAL A 66 -2.63 2.71 0.52
CA VAL A 66 -3.31 2.27 -0.69
C VAL A 66 -3.70 0.82 -0.52
N ASN A 67 -4.91 0.47 -0.93
CA ASN A 67 -5.35 -0.91 -0.92
C ASN A 67 -4.47 -1.76 -1.86
N SER A 68 -4.03 -2.93 -1.39
CA SER A 68 -3.14 -3.78 -2.18
C SER A 68 -3.71 -4.19 -3.54
N ARG A 69 -5.04 -4.31 -3.66
CA ARG A 69 -5.73 -4.63 -4.92
C ARG A 69 -5.41 -3.66 -6.06
N ALA A 70 -5.09 -2.40 -5.76
CA ALA A 70 -4.80 -1.40 -6.79
C ALA A 70 -3.51 -1.67 -7.59
N PHE A 71 -2.65 -2.54 -7.07
CA PHE A 71 -1.39 -2.96 -7.72
C PHE A 71 -1.48 -4.36 -8.33
N GLY A 72 -2.67 -4.98 -8.32
CA GLY A 72 -2.87 -6.35 -8.82
C GLY A 72 -2.07 -7.42 -8.06
N SER A 73 -1.48 -7.07 -6.92
CA SER A 73 -0.62 -7.93 -6.10
C SER A 73 -1.10 -7.90 -4.66
N ASN A 74 -1.15 -9.06 -4.02
CA ASN A 74 -1.48 -9.14 -2.61
C ASN A 74 -0.21 -9.04 -1.77
N CYS A 75 -0.31 -8.39 -0.60
CA CYS A 75 0.66 -8.61 0.49
C CYS A 75 0.57 -10.07 0.91
N GLU A 76 1.39 -10.95 0.35
CA GLU A 76 1.41 -12.38 0.68
C GLU A 76 2.84 -12.85 0.77
N THR A 77 3.48 -12.66 1.93
CA THR A 77 4.74 -13.31 2.40
C THR A 77 5.98 -13.20 1.48
N ALA A 78 5.85 -13.22 0.17
CA ALA A 78 6.64 -12.53 -0.82
C ALA A 78 6.21 -11.06 -0.88
N LEU A 79 7.15 -10.19 -0.52
CA LEU A 79 7.25 -8.85 -1.08
C LEU A 79 6.93 -8.88 -2.60
N PRO A 80 6.53 -7.76 -3.25
CA PRO A 80 6.83 -7.63 -4.67
C PRO A 80 8.29 -8.04 -4.82
N ARG A 81 8.65 -8.97 -5.71
CA ARG A 81 10.01 -9.52 -5.76
C ARG A 81 11.02 -8.42 -6.09
N CYS A 82 11.46 -7.76 -5.04
CA CYS A 82 12.60 -6.88 -4.81
C CYS A 82 13.24 -7.40 -3.50
#